data_AF-A0A849UFP1-F1
#
_entry.id   AF-A0A849UFP1-F1
#
_cell.length_a   1.000
_cell.length_b   1.000
_cell.length_c   1.000
_cell.angle_alpha   90.00
_cell.angle_beta   90.00
_cell.angle_gamma   90.00
#
_symmetry.space_group_name_H-M   'P 1'
#
loop_
_entity.id
_entity.type
_entity.pdbx_description
1 polymer ?
#
loop_
_entity_poly.entity_id
_entity_poly.type
_entity_poly.pdbx_seq_one_letter_code
_entity_poly.pdbx_strand_id
1 'polypeptide(L)'
;MIIHTSNSYGRTSTNRIHQTKQYSIDGARALLESFYYAFNHRNMDVFSQIWANDELIQLNNPLGEILRGYEAIAGLYKRIFTGPAMVW
;
A
#
# COMPACT_ATOMS: atom_id res chain seq x y z
N MET A 1 -24.24 -4.22 0.46
CA MET A 1 -23.97 -5.07 1.65
C MET A 1 -22.51 -4.87 2.01
N ILE A 2 -22.20 -4.31 3.18
CA ILE A 2 -20.82 -4.21 3.67
C ILE A 2 -20.48 -5.55 4.32
N ILE A 3 -19.49 -6.25 3.77
CA ILE A 3 -19.03 -7.55 4.31
C ILE A 3 -18.01 -7.22 5.40
N HIS A 4 -18.35 -7.49 6.66
CA HIS A 4 -17.39 -7.40 7.76
C HIS A 4 -16.43 -8.59 7.71
N THR A 5 -15.12 -8.29 7.78
CA THR A 5 -14.05 -9.28 7.81
C THR A 5 -13.35 -9.25 9.16
N SER A 6 -13.02 -10.42 9.71
CA SER A 6 -12.18 -10.52 10.92
C SER A 6 -10.69 -10.31 10.63
N ASN A 7 -10.29 -10.31 9.34
CA ASN A 7 -8.91 -10.05 8.95
C ASN A 7 -8.48 -8.65 9.38
N SER A 8 -7.41 -8.59 10.18
CA SER A 8 -6.66 -7.36 10.42
C SER A 8 -5.41 -7.35 9.55
N TYR A 9 -5.10 -6.19 8.99
CA TYR A 9 -3.85 -5.94 8.29
C TYR A 9 -3.06 -4.93 9.14
N GLY A 10 -1.78 -5.20 9.35
CA GLY A 10 -0.99 -4.47 10.33
C GLY A 10 0.31 -5.21 10.62
N ARG A 11 0.66 -5.40 11.89
CA ARG A 11 1.95 -5.99 12.32
C ARG A 11 2.30 -7.32 11.67
N THR A 12 1.32 -8.17 11.38
CA THR A 12 1.51 -9.53 10.83
C THR A 12 1.25 -9.59 9.33
N SER A 13 1.26 -8.46 8.62
CA SER A 13 1.07 -8.43 7.17
C SER A 13 2.13 -9.26 6.46
N THR A 14 1.73 -9.98 5.42
CA THR A 14 2.63 -10.77 4.57
C THR A 14 2.72 -10.21 3.16
N ASN A 15 3.83 -10.48 2.48
CA ASN A 15 3.98 -10.14 1.07
C ASN A 15 3.15 -11.11 0.20
N ARG A 16 2.08 -10.60 -0.41
CA ARG A 16 1.16 -11.38 -1.26
C ARG A 16 1.10 -10.84 -2.69
N ILE A 17 2.19 -10.26 -3.20
CA ILE A 17 2.26 -9.68 -4.55
C ILE A 17 1.87 -10.65 -5.67
N HIS A 18 2.03 -11.95 -5.49
CA HIS A 18 1.64 -12.92 -6.52
C HIS A 18 0.12 -13.06 -6.63
N GLN A 19 -0.60 -12.90 -5.52
CA GLN A 19 -2.05 -13.01 -5.46
C GLN A 19 -2.77 -11.72 -5.88
N THR A 20 -2.08 -10.57 -5.91
CA THR A 20 -2.69 -9.28 -6.30
C THR A 20 -3.21 -9.28 -7.74
N LYS A 21 -2.68 -10.15 -8.61
CA LYS A 21 -3.08 -10.27 -10.02
C LYS A 21 -4.43 -10.97 -10.21
N GLN A 22 -5.04 -11.49 -9.14
CA GLN A 22 -6.33 -12.14 -9.21
C GLN A 22 -7.45 -11.09 -9.24
N TYR A 23 -8.32 -11.13 -10.25
CA TYR A 23 -9.51 -10.28 -10.33
C TYR A 23 -10.63 -10.80 -9.42
N SER A 24 -10.37 -10.79 -8.12
CA SER A 24 -11.25 -11.31 -7.08
C SER A 24 -11.15 -10.46 -5.81
N ILE A 25 -12.08 -10.71 -4.87
CA ILE A 25 -12.01 -10.10 -3.54
C ILE A 25 -10.69 -10.48 -2.84
N ASP A 26 -10.19 -11.70 -3.05
CA ASP A 26 -8.94 -12.13 -2.42
C ASP A 26 -7.70 -11.46 -3.05
N GLY A 27 -7.73 -11.15 -4.35
CA GLY A 27 -6.70 -10.33 -4.97
C GLY A 27 -6.69 -8.89 -4.43
N ALA A 28 -7.87 -8.29 -4.23
CA ALA A 28 -7.99 -6.98 -3.60
C ALA A 28 -7.51 -6.99 -2.13
N ARG A 29 -7.78 -8.06 -1.38
CA ARG A 29 -7.25 -8.26 -0.03
C ARG A 29 -5.73 -8.43 -0.03
N ALA A 30 -5.18 -9.17 -1.00
CA ALA A 30 -3.74 -9.33 -1.15
C ALA A 30 -3.04 -7.99 -1.44
N LEU A 31 -3.67 -7.09 -2.22
CA LEU A 31 -3.16 -5.72 -2.43
C LEU A 31 -3.09 -4.95 -1.12
N LEU A 32 -4.17 -4.94 -0.33
CA LEU A 32 -4.23 -4.24 0.95
C LEU A 32 -3.22 -4.80 1.96
N GLU A 33 -3.11 -6.13 2.06
CA GLU A 33 -2.15 -6.76 2.95
C GLU A 33 -0.70 -6.45 2.54
N SER A 34 -0.40 -6.54 1.24
CA SER A 34 0.93 -6.25 0.70
C SER A 34 1.29 -4.76 0.86
N PHE A 35 0.31 -3.86 0.87
CA PHE A 35 0.52 -2.45 1.25
C PHE A 35 1.04 -2.33 2.68
N TYR A 36 0.37 -2.93 3.65
CA TYR A 36 0.85 -2.89 5.03
C TYR A 36 2.18 -3.61 5.20
N TYR A 37 2.43 -4.70 4.45
CA TYR A 37 3.74 -5.35 4.45
C TYR A 37 4.83 -4.39 3.98
N ALA A 38 4.64 -3.76 2.81
CA ALA A 38 5.60 -2.83 2.24
C ALA A 38 5.84 -1.63 3.17
N PHE A 39 4.77 -1.11 3.77
CA PHE A 39 4.84 0.01 4.70
C PHE A 39 5.62 -0.32 5.98
N ASN A 40 5.30 -1.43 6.63
CA ASN A 40 5.93 -1.82 7.89
C ASN A 40 7.41 -2.17 7.71
N HIS A 41 7.76 -2.77 6.56
CA HIS A 41 9.14 -3.17 6.25
C HIS A 41 9.90 -2.12 5.42
N ARG A 42 9.30 -0.96 5.14
CA ARG A 42 9.90 0.11 4.33
C ARG A 42 10.36 -0.37 2.94
N ASN A 43 9.63 -1.33 2.37
CA ASN A 43 10.01 -2.03 1.15
C ASN A 43 9.44 -1.34 -0.09
N MET A 44 10.26 -0.50 -0.75
CA MET A 44 9.85 0.21 -1.97
C MET A 44 9.61 -0.73 -3.15
N ASP A 45 10.30 -1.87 -3.22
CA ASP A 45 10.14 -2.81 -4.33
C ASP A 45 8.75 -3.44 -4.33
N VAL A 46 8.23 -3.82 -3.16
CA VAL A 46 6.84 -4.29 -3.02
C VAL A 46 5.86 -3.13 -3.18
N PHE A 47 6.16 -1.96 -2.61
CA PHE A 47 5.29 -0.79 -2.71
C PHE A 47 5.04 -0.39 -4.18
N SER A 48 6.06 -0.40 -5.02
CA SER A 48 5.93 -0.06 -6.44
C SER A 48 4.99 -0.99 -7.22
N GLN A 49 4.88 -2.25 -6.80
CA GLN A 49 4.11 -3.29 -7.51
C GLN A 49 2.62 -3.31 -7.14
N ILE A 50 2.23 -2.67 -6.04
CA ILE A 50 0.85 -2.65 -5.53
C ILE A 50 0.10 -1.37 -5.89
N TRP A 51 0.79 -0.40 -6.48
CA TRP A 51 0.18 0.82 -7.02
C TRP A 51 0.01 0.72 -8.53
N ALA A 52 -1.08 1.28 -9.03
CA ALA A 52 -1.21 1.46 -10.47
C ALA A 52 -0.23 2.54 -10.94
N ASN A 53 0.44 2.29 -12.07
CA ASN A 53 1.26 3.30 -12.73
C ASN A 53 0.38 4.13 -13.68
N ASP A 54 -0.44 5.01 -13.11
CA ASP A 54 -1.42 5.82 -13.83
C ASP A 54 -1.44 7.24 -13.24
N GLU A 55 -1.79 8.25 -14.03
CA GLU A 55 -1.87 9.65 -13.57
C GLU A 55 -3.16 9.94 -12.77
N LEU A 56 -4.19 9.10 -12.94
CA LEU A 56 -5.49 9.29 -12.31
C LEU A 56 -5.53 8.80 -10.85
N ILE A 57 -4.54 8.04 -10.39
CA ILE A 57 -4.50 7.64 -8.97
C ILE A 57 -4.27 8.85 -8.08
N GLN A 58 -4.92 8.83 -6.93
CA GLN A 58 -4.84 9.91 -5.96
C GLN A 58 -4.69 9.32 -4.56
N LEU A 59 -3.87 9.98 -3.76
CA LEU A 59 -3.71 9.67 -2.35
C LEU A 59 -4.04 10.91 -1.53
N ASN A 60 -5.11 10.83 -0.76
CA ASN A 60 -5.35 11.75 0.34
C ASN A 60 -4.67 11.16 1.59
N ASN A 61 -3.66 11.85 2.10
CA ASN A 61 -2.85 11.35 3.20
C ASN A 61 -2.94 12.26 4.44
N PRO A 62 -2.67 11.74 5.66
CA PRO A 62 -2.81 12.52 6.90
C PRO A 62 -1.93 13.77 7.02
N LEU A 63 -0.93 13.95 6.15
CA LEU A 63 -0.09 15.15 6.13
C LEU A 63 -0.79 16.34 5.45
N GLY A 64 -2.05 16.18 5.00
CA GLY A 64 -2.89 17.26 4.51
C GLY A 64 -2.79 17.54 3.00
N GLU A 65 -2.02 16.73 2.27
CA GLU A 65 -1.85 16.87 0.82
C GLU A 65 -2.63 15.79 0.05
N ILE A 66 -3.25 16.19 -1.06
CA ILE A 66 -3.75 15.26 -2.08
C ILE A 66 -2.67 15.13 -3.15
N LEU A 67 -2.05 13.96 -3.23
CA LEU A 67 -1.07 13.63 -4.26
C LEU A 67 -1.76 13.00 -5.46
N ARG A 68 -1.30 13.33 -6.67
CA ARG A 68 -1.84 12.83 -7.94
C ARG A 68 -0.73 12.13 -8.72
N GLY A 69 -1.05 10.96 -9.27
CA GLY A 69 -0.12 10.13 -10.02
C GLY A 69 0.87 9.36 -9.15
N TYR A 70 1.40 8.28 -9.74
CA TYR A 70 2.32 7.36 -9.07
C TYR A 70 3.59 8.04 -8.55
N GLU A 71 4.25 8.87 -9.35
CA GLU A 71 5.53 9.48 -8.99
C GLU A 71 5.45 10.33 -7.71
N ALA A 72 4.39 11.12 -7.55
CA ALA A 72 4.19 11.94 -6.36
C ALA A 72 3.98 11.06 -5.11
N ILE A 73 3.19 9.99 -5.25
CA ILE A 73 2.90 9.02 -4.18
C ILE A 73 4.16 8.25 -3.79
N ALA A 74 4.89 7.70 -4.77
CA ALA A 74 6.15 6.99 -4.55
C ALA A 74 7.20 7.91 -3.90
N GLY A 75 7.26 9.18 -4.32
CA GLY A 75 8.12 10.19 -3.72
C GLY A 75 7.82 10.45 -2.24
N LEU A 76 6.54 10.52 -1.86
CA LEU A 76 6.13 10.63 -0.45
C LEU A 76 6.59 9.42 0.36
N TYR A 77 6.26 8.20 -0.09
CA TYR A 77 6.59 6.99 0.67
C TYR A 77 8.08 6.72 0.73
N LYS A 78 8.84 7.06 -0.31
CA LYS A 78 10.30 7.01 -0.27
C LYS A 78 10.85 7.86 0.88
N ARG A 79 10.37 9.10 1.05
CA ARG A 79 10.78 9.97 2.18
C ARG A 79 10.42 9.37 3.53
N ILE A 80 9.22 8.80 3.66
CA ILE A 80 8.77 8.14 4.89
C ILE A 80 9.67 6.94 5.21
N PHE A 81 9.97 6.10 4.22
CA PHE A 81 10.71 4.85 4.38
C PHE A 81 12.19 5.10 4.70
N THR A 82 12.79 6.15 4.13
CA THR A 82 14.16 6.56 4.48
C THR A 82 14.23 7.40 5.76
N GLY A 83 13.08 7.84 6.26
CA GLY A 83 12.98 8.66 7.47
C GLY A 83 13.16 7.86 8.77
N PRO A 84 13.17 8.55 9.91
CA PRO A 84 13.30 7.92 11.22
C PRO A 84 12.01 7.19 11.66
N ALA A 85 10.86 7.48 11.03
CA ALA A 85 9.56 6.97 11.44
C ALA A 85 9.47 5.44 11.31
N MET A 86 9.33 4.73 12.43
CA MET A 86 9.01 3.31 12.48
C MET A 86 7.56 3.18 12.93
N VAL A 87 6.75 2.41 12.22
CA VAL A 87 5.33 2.25 12.61
C VAL A 87 5.14 1.02 13.49
N TRP A 88 5.72 -0.11 13.11
CA TRP A 88 5.60 -1.39 13.83
C TRP A 88 6.92 -2.15 13.88
#